data_AF-A0A380LNP6-F1
#
_entry.id   AF-A0A380LNP6-F1
#
_cell.length_a   1.000
_cell.length_b   1.000
_cell.length_c   1.000
_cell.angle_alpha   90.00
_cell.angle_beta   90.00
_cell.angle_gamma   90.00
#
_symmetry.space_group_name_H-M   'P 1'
#
loop_
_entity.id
_entity.type
_entity.pdbx_description
1 polymer ?
#
loop_
_entity_poly.entity_id
_entity_poly.type
_entity_poly.pdbx_seq_one_letter_code
_entity_poly.pdbx_strand_id
1 'polypeptide(L)'
;MKTVEKFPYDVDFGAIMDYVDDRFMLVIKDESWSDEEIALLQKGAKLHFCYTMDIAIFIFEGGDIDSSDFYFNVQDCDAKDSLLNQEILDVELLLVNAANEVCFKKRKTLAKEQSEKILDRLHHQNTVTFMPDEFAVNVQGLQDAYEPFELEKYAVVSLPF
;
A
#
# COMPACT_ATOMS: atom_id res chain seq x y z
N MET A 1 -10.65 26.29 16.09
CA MET A 1 -11.20 24.99 15.65
C MET A 1 -10.12 24.32 14.81
N LYS A 2 -9.71 23.08 15.13
CA LYS A 2 -8.89 22.30 14.19
C LYS A 2 -9.77 22.04 12.97
N THR A 3 -9.30 22.41 11.78
CA THR A 3 -9.97 22.04 10.54
C THR A 3 -9.85 20.52 10.41
N VAL A 4 -10.98 19.82 10.37
CA VAL A 4 -11.01 18.38 10.13
C VAL A 4 -10.88 18.16 8.63
N GLU A 5 -9.83 17.47 8.22
CA GLU A 5 -9.60 17.08 6.83
C GLU A 5 -10.45 15.85 6.51
N LYS A 6 -11.32 15.95 5.50
CA LYS A 6 -12.08 14.80 4.98
C LYS A 6 -11.27 14.14 3.88
N PHE A 7 -11.27 12.81 3.87
CA PHE A 7 -10.77 12.05 2.73
C PHE A 7 -11.72 12.31 1.54
N PRO A 8 -11.20 12.67 0.35
CA PRO A 8 -12.04 13.14 -0.75
C PRO A 8 -12.79 12.02 -1.47
N TYR A 9 -12.38 10.76 -1.26
CA TYR A 9 -12.99 9.59 -1.88
C TYR A 9 -13.87 8.83 -0.87
N ASP A 10 -14.94 8.22 -1.37
CA ASP A 10 -15.73 7.29 -0.59
C ASP A 10 -15.11 5.90 -0.73
N VAL A 11 -14.67 5.32 0.39
CA VAL A 11 -13.98 4.03 0.45
C VAL A 11 -14.60 3.17 1.54
N ASP A 12 -14.61 1.87 1.33
CA ASP A 12 -15.10 0.89 2.31
C ASP A 12 -14.14 0.77 3.51
N PHE A 13 -14.58 0.07 4.55
CA PHE A 13 -13.70 -0.30 5.67
C PHE A 13 -12.61 -1.29 5.22
N GLY A 14 -11.45 -1.21 5.85
CA GLY A 14 -10.30 -2.06 5.57
C GLY A 14 -9.15 -1.33 4.87
N ALA A 15 -8.27 -2.11 4.25
CA ALA A 15 -7.10 -1.62 3.52
C ALA A 15 -7.45 -1.44 2.03
N ILE A 16 -7.27 -0.23 1.52
CA ILE A 16 -7.48 0.15 0.12
C ILE A 16 -6.19 0.78 -0.40
N MET A 17 -5.86 0.51 -1.66
CA MET A 17 -4.77 1.21 -2.32
C MET A 17 -5.09 1.59 -3.76
N ASP A 18 -4.45 2.66 -4.20
CA ASP A 18 -4.38 3.04 -5.61
C ASP A 18 -3.10 3.82 -5.90
N TYR A 19 -2.78 4.01 -7.17
CA TYR A 19 -1.76 4.96 -7.61
C TYR A 19 -2.44 6.19 -8.23
N VAL A 20 -2.50 7.27 -7.46
CA VAL A 20 -3.18 8.52 -7.80
C VAL A 20 -2.32 9.71 -7.44
N ASP A 21 -2.45 10.81 -8.18
CA ASP A 21 -1.65 12.04 -7.96
C ASP A 21 -0.13 11.75 -7.83
N ASP A 22 0.39 10.91 -8.73
CA ASP A 22 1.77 10.47 -8.84
C ASP A 22 2.35 9.80 -7.57
N ARG A 23 1.51 9.17 -6.75
CA ARG A 23 1.93 8.42 -5.55
C ARG A 23 1.08 7.18 -5.32
N PHE A 24 1.68 6.17 -4.69
CA PHE A 24 0.92 5.08 -4.09
C PHE A 24 0.21 5.62 -2.86
N MET A 25 -1.12 5.55 -2.86
CA MET A 25 -1.95 5.93 -1.73
C MET A 25 -2.40 4.66 -1.02
N LEU A 26 -1.93 4.47 0.21
CA LEU A 26 -2.32 3.39 1.12
C LEU A 26 -3.34 3.96 2.10
N VAL A 27 -4.56 3.46 2.09
CA VAL A 27 -5.64 3.95 2.96
C VAL A 27 -6.11 2.82 3.85
N ILE A 28 -6.10 3.03 5.16
CA ILE A 28 -6.72 2.11 6.12
C ILE A 28 -7.90 2.83 6.74
N LYS A 29 -9.11 2.32 6.48
CA LYS A 29 -10.34 2.85 7.06
C LYS A 29 -10.86 1.93 8.15
N ASP A 30 -11.00 2.48 9.35
CA ASP A 30 -11.52 1.78 10.53
C ASP A 30 -12.57 2.64 11.24
N GLU A 31 -13.27 2.09 12.24
CA GLU A 31 -14.31 2.78 12.99
C GLU A 31 -13.75 4.05 13.64
N SER A 32 -12.58 3.92 14.26
CA SER A 32 -11.87 5.02 14.92
C SER A 32 -10.37 4.72 15.02
N TRP A 33 -9.56 5.77 15.13
CA TRP A 33 -8.14 5.67 15.43
C TRP A 33 -7.85 6.38 16.75
N SER A 34 -7.21 5.66 17.67
CA SER A 34 -6.77 6.20 18.96
C SER A 34 -5.46 6.97 18.84
N ASP A 35 -5.23 7.88 19.79
CA ASP A 35 -3.96 8.62 19.87
C ASP A 35 -2.79 7.65 20.16
N GLU A 36 -3.04 6.56 20.90
CA GLU A 36 -2.06 5.52 21.19
C GLU A 36 -1.60 4.79 19.91
N GLU A 37 -2.52 4.35 19.06
CA GLU A 37 -2.21 3.71 17.77
C GLU A 37 -1.38 4.66 16.90
N ILE A 38 -1.84 5.90 16.74
CA ILE A 38 -1.12 6.91 15.94
C ILE A 38 0.29 7.14 16.51
N ALA A 39 0.45 7.19 17.83
CA ALA A 39 1.76 7.34 18.47
C ALA A 39 2.68 6.12 18.28
N LEU A 40 2.13 4.91 18.20
CA LEU A 40 2.91 3.69 17.92
C LEU A 40 3.44 3.68 16.48
N LEU A 41 2.61 4.04 15.50
CA LEU A 41 3.03 4.19 14.10
C LEU A 41 4.20 5.15 13.93
N GLN A 42 4.17 6.26 14.67
CA GLN A 42 5.22 7.27 14.63
C GLN A 42 6.56 6.79 15.19
N LYS A 43 6.58 5.74 16.02
CA LYS A 43 7.80 5.24 16.67
C LYS A 43 8.61 4.28 15.82
N GLY A 44 8.00 3.57 14.87
CA GLY A 44 8.73 2.50 14.20
C GLY A 44 8.02 1.76 13.08
N ALA A 45 7.08 2.39 12.36
CA ALA A 45 6.44 1.72 11.23
C ALA A 45 7.46 1.35 10.14
N LYS A 46 7.21 0.22 9.46
CA LYS A 46 7.96 -0.22 8.28
C LYS A 46 7.03 -0.41 7.10
N LEU A 47 7.59 -0.20 5.91
CA LEU A 47 6.94 -0.51 4.65
C LEU A 47 7.78 -1.55 3.92
N HIS A 48 7.13 -2.63 3.51
CA HIS A 48 7.71 -3.68 2.70
C HIS A 48 7.01 -3.70 1.35
N PHE A 49 7.79 -3.70 0.28
CA PHE A 49 7.28 -4.08 -1.03
C PHE A 49 7.68 -5.53 -1.28
N CYS A 50 6.66 -6.39 -1.36
CA CYS A 50 6.78 -7.80 -1.60
C CYS A 50 6.32 -8.13 -3.02
N TYR A 51 6.91 -9.17 -3.61
CA TYR A 51 6.53 -9.63 -4.94
C TYR A 51 6.58 -11.16 -5.02
N THR A 52 5.44 -11.78 -5.29
CA THR A 52 5.32 -13.23 -5.43
C THR A 52 4.15 -13.57 -6.34
N MET A 53 4.24 -14.68 -7.09
CA MET A 53 3.18 -15.12 -8.03
C MET A 53 2.70 -14.00 -8.99
N ASP A 54 3.63 -13.13 -9.40
CA ASP A 54 3.37 -11.94 -10.21
C ASP A 54 2.42 -10.91 -9.60
N ILE A 55 2.23 -10.97 -8.28
CA ILE A 55 1.46 -10.02 -7.49
C ILE A 55 2.41 -9.09 -6.74
N ALA A 56 2.21 -7.79 -6.93
CA ALA A 56 2.83 -6.75 -6.13
C ALA A 56 2.01 -6.50 -4.87
N ILE A 57 2.69 -6.47 -3.71
CA ILE A 57 2.05 -6.34 -2.40
C ILE A 57 2.84 -5.33 -1.57
N PHE A 58 2.16 -4.35 -1.00
CA PHE A 58 2.74 -3.52 0.04
C PHE A 58 2.28 -4.04 1.40
N ILE A 59 3.23 -4.32 2.28
CA ILE A 59 2.94 -4.65 3.68
C ILE A 59 3.33 -3.45 4.52
N PHE A 60 2.37 -2.88 5.23
CA PHE A 60 2.61 -1.84 6.21
C PHE A 60 2.62 -2.47 7.60
N GLU A 61 3.79 -2.50 8.24
CA GLU A 61 4.00 -3.01 9.59
C GLU A 61 3.92 -1.82 10.55
N GLY A 62 2.83 -1.74 11.32
CA GLY A 62 2.55 -0.62 12.23
C GLY A 62 3.34 -0.62 13.55
N GLY A 63 4.37 -1.46 13.67
CA GLY A 63 5.04 -1.72 14.95
C GLY A 63 4.20 -2.63 15.82
N ASP A 64 3.65 -2.11 16.92
CA ASP A 64 2.76 -2.86 17.84
C ASP A 64 1.29 -2.89 17.37
N ILE A 65 1.00 -2.34 16.17
CA ILE A 65 -0.30 -2.45 15.50
C ILE A 65 -0.23 -3.59 14.49
N ASP A 66 -1.36 -4.25 14.27
CA ASP A 66 -1.51 -5.28 13.25
C ASP A 66 -1.00 -4.78 11.88
N SER A 67 -0.36 -5.69 11.15
CA SER A 67 0.16 -5.40 9.83
C SER A 67 -0.96 -5.38 8.80
N SER A 68 -0.91 -4.48 7.83
CA SER A 68 -1.88 -4.43 6.73
C SER A 68 -1.20 -4.72 5.41
N ASP A 69 -1.85 -5.51 4.57
CA ASP A 69 -1.45 -5.82 3.22
C ASP A 69 -2.28 -5.06 2.18
N PHE A 70 -1.62 -4.65 1.11
CA PHE A 70 -2.24 -3.92 0.02
C PHE A 70 -1.78 -4.51 -1.31
N TYR A 71 -2.72 -5.02 -2.09
CA TYR A 71 -2.45 -5.69 -3.36
C TYR A 71 -2.54 -4.71 -4.53
N PHE A 72 -1.53 -4.71 -5.39
CA PHE A 72 -1.45 -3.82 -6.55
C PHE A 72 -1.38 -4.60 -7.86
N ASN A 73 -2.27 -4.26 -8.80
CA ASN A 73 -2.18 -4.70 -10.18
C ASN A 73 -1.86 -3.51 -11.07
N VAL A 74 -0.63 -3.45 -11.60
CA VAL A 74 -0.24 -2.40 -12.53
C VAL A 74 -1.07 -2.41 -13.82
N GLN A 75 -1.60 -3.58 -14.22
CA GLN A 75 -2.35 -3.70 -15.48
C GLN A 75 -3.72 -3.02 -15.41
N ASP A 76 -4.31 -2.96 -14.21
CA ASP A 76 -5.59 -2.31 -13.92
C ASP A 76 -5.42 -0.87 -13.41
N CYS A 77 -4.18 -0.37 -13.34
CA CYS A 77 -3.90 1.00 -12.91
C CYS A 77 -4.16 2.00 -14.06
N ASP A 78 -5.10 2.92 -13.86
CA ASP A 78 -5.43 3.97 -14.84
C ASP A 78 -4.22 4.86 -15.17
N ALA A 79 -3.36 5.11 -14.18
CA ALA A 79 -2.15 5.93 -14.31
C ALA A 79 -0.89 5.09 -14.63
N LYS A 80 -1.04 3.85 -15.12
CA LYS A 80 0.06 2.91 -15.40
C LYS A 80 1.22 3.54 -16.17
N ASP A 81 0.94 4.22 -17.29
CA ASP A 81 2.01 4.77 -18.14
C ASP A 81 2.76 5.90 -17.41
N SER A 82 2.08 6.70 -16.57
CA SER A 82 2.74 7.69 -15.71
C SER A 82 3.62 6.99 -14.69
N LEU A 83 3.06 6.02 -13.95
CA LEU A 83 3.75 5.24 -12.93
C LEU A 83 5.02 4.57 -13.46
N LEU A 84 4.92 3.84 -14.57
CA LEU A 84 6.03 3.09 -15.16
C LEU A 84 7.12 3.98 -15.77
N ASN A 85 6.87 5.28 -15.95
CA ASN A 85 7.86 6.24 -16.41
C ASN A 85 8.49 7.07 -15.27
N GLN A 86 8.08 6.85 -14.02
CA GLN A 86 8.69 7.50 -12.87
C GLN A 86 10.13 7.01 -12.66
N GLU A 87 10.98 7.89 -12.12
CA GLU A 87 12.31 7.50 -11.62
C GLU A 87 12.29 7.33 -10.10
N ILE A 88 11.47 8.13 -9.41
CA ILE A 88 11.35 8.17 -7.96
C ILE A 88 9.88 7.96 -7.62
N LEU A 89 9.62 7.04 -6.68
CA LEU A 89 8.28 6.74 -6.23
C LEU A 89 7.97 7.45 -4.91
N ASP A 90 6.73 7.91 -4.79
CA ASP A 90 6.15 8.39 -3.54
C ASP A 90 5.10 7.40 -3.03
N VAL A 91 5.07 7.22 -1.71
CA VAL A 91 4.06 6.44 -1.01
C VAL A 91 3.46 7.31 0.11
N GLU A 92 2.14 7.31 0.23
CA GLU A 92 1.41 8.04 1.27
C GLU A 92 0.44 7.09 1.99
N LEU A 93 0.57 7.01 3.31
CA LEU A 93 -0.37 6.33 4.18
C LEU A 93 -1.38 7.33 4.73
N LEU A 94 -2.66 6.98 4.68
CA LEU A 94 -3.76 7.67 5.34
C LEU A 94 -4.53 6.71 6.24
N LEU A 95 -4.78 7.13 7.47
CA LEU A 95 -5.73 6.48 8.36
C LEU A 95 -7.01 7.29 8.37
N VAL A 96 -8.11 6.63 8.06
CA VAL A 96 -9.43 7.25 7.90
C VAL A 96 -10.40 6.63 8.89
N ASN A 97 -11.26 7.43 9.53
CA ASN A 97 -12.30 6.92 10.43
C ASN A 97 -13.64 6.66 9.71
N ALA A 98 -14.63 6.13 10.42
CA ALA A 98 -15.99 5.90 9.90
C ALA A 98 -16.65 7.18 9.34
N ALA A 99 -16.29 8.36 9.86
CA ALA A 99 -16.79 9.65 9.38
C ALA A 99 -16.04 10.17 8.13
N ASN A 100 -15.16 9.37 7.53
CA ASN A 100 -14.31 9.72 6.39
C ASN A 100 -13.33 10.87 6.71
N GLU A 101 -12.90 10.99 7.96
CA GLU A 101 -11.93 11.99 8.42
C GLU A 101 -10.53 11.41 8.43
N VAL A 102 -9.56 12.19 7.96
CA VAL A 102 -8.15 11.81 7.98
C VAL A 102 -7.63 11.98 9.41
N CYS A 103 -7.45 10.87 10.11
CA CYS A 103 -6.92 10.82 11.48
C CYS A 103 -5.39 10.92 11.50
N PHE A 104 -4.73 10.35 10.50
CA PHE A 104 -3.29 10.39 10.33
C PHE A 104 -2.93 10.38 8.85
N LYS A 105 -1.84 11.08 8.51
CA LYS A 105 -1.25 11.02 7.18
C LYS A 105 0.26 11.08 7.24
N LYS A 106 0.91 10.26 6.42
CA LYS A 106 2.37 10.27 6.27
C LYS A 106 2.76 9.94 4.85
N ARG A 107 3.50 10.85 4.22
CA ARG A 107 4.09 10.66 2.90
C ARG A 107 5.58 10.40 3.02
N LYS A 108 6.08 9.54 2.14
CA LYS A 108 7.49 9.23 1.99
C LYS A 108 7.89 9.12 0.53
N THR A 109 8.89 9.89 0.17
CA THR A 109 9.61 9.72 -1.09
C THR A 109 10.66 8.64 -0.93
N LEU A 110 10.62 7.64 -1.79
CA LEU A 110 11.53 6.51 -1.74
C LEU A 110 12.91 6.90 -2.31
N ALA A 111 13.95 6.22 -1.85
CA ALA A 111 15.26 6.36 -2.47
C ALA A 111 15.23 5.81 -3.90
N LYS A 112 16.13 6.28 -4.76
CA LYS A 112 16.23 5.84 -6.16
C LYS A 112 16.37 4.32 -6.28
N GLU A 113 17.28 3.72 -5.52
CA GLU A 113 17.49 2.25 -5.54
C GLU A 113 16.23 1.48 -5.13
N GLN A 114 15.44 2.01 -4.19
CA GLN A 114 14.18 1.40 -3.76
C GLN A 114 13.12 1.53 -4.86
N SER A 115 13.05 2.71 -5.48
CA SER A 115 12.11 2.99 -6.57
C SER A 115 12.40 2.10 -7.78
N GLU A 116 13.66 1.98 -8.19
CA GLU A 116 14.11 1.11 -9.28
C GLU A 116 13.71 -0.34 -9.04
N LYS A 117 13.94 -0.88 -7.83
CA LYS A 117 13.56 -2.27 -7.49
C LYS A 117 12.05 -2.51 -7.56
N ILE A 118 11.24 -1.54 -7.17
CA ILE A 118 9.77 -1.63 -7.26
C ILE A 118 9.34 -1.55 -8.72
N LEU A 119 9.82 -0.55 -9.45
CA LEU A 119 9.51 -0.34 -10.86
C LEU A 119 9.91 -1.54 -11.72
N ASP A 120 11.06 -2.16 -11.48
CA ASP A 120 11.49 -3.39 -12.17
C ASP A 120 10.45 -4.51 -12.05
N ARG A 121 9.84 -4.66 -10.86
CA ARG A 121 8.79 -5.66 -10.62
C ARG A 121 7.47 -5.27 -11.25
N LEU A 122 7.10 -3.99 -11.24
CA LEU A 122 5.88 -3.51 -11.90
C LEU A 122 6.00 -3.60 -13.43
N HIS A 123 7.16 -3.29 -14.00
CA HIS A 123 7.42 -3.52 -15.42
C HIS A 123 7.30 -5.00 -15.77
N HIS A 124 7.83 -5.89 -14.92
CA HIS A 124 7.67 -7.33 -15.12
C HIS A 124 6.20 -7.74 -15.06
N GLN A 125 5.46 -7.34 -14.02
CA GLN A 125 4.03 -7.62 -13.88
C GLN A 125 3.23 -7.14 -15.10
N ASN A 126 3.57 -5.98 -15.67
CA ASN A 126 2.92 -5.46 -16.87
C ASN A 126 3.16 -6.31 -18.15
N THR A 127 4.16 -7.18 -18.16
CA THR A 127 4.42 -8.12 -19.27
C THR A 127 3.74 -9.49 -19.09
N VAL A 128 3.27 -9.78 -17.88
CA VAL A 128 2.58 -11.05 -17.59
C VAL A 128 1.16 -10.98 -18.15
N THR A 129 0.66 -12.09 -18.68
CA THR A 129 -0.74 -12.18 -19.11
C THR A 129 -1.53 -12.86 -18.01
N PHE A 130 -2.36 -12.09 -17.29
CA PHE A 130 -3.37 -12.68 -16.42
C PHE A 130 -4.54 -13.16 -17.27
N MET A 131 -5.00 -14.38 -17.04
CA MET A 131 -6.33 -14.80 -17.48
C MET A 131 -7.39 -13.94 -16.76
N PRO A 132 -8.61 -13.81 -17.33
CA PRO A 132 -9.70 -13.14 -16.65
C PRO A 132 -9.86 -13.67 -15.21
N ASP A 133 -9.98 -12.75 -14.26
CA ASP A 133 -10.12 -13.01 -12.82
C ASP A 133 -8.93 -13.69 -12.12
N GLU A 134 -7.86 -14.06 -12.85
CA GLU A 134 -6.71 -14.77 -12.28
C GLU A 134 -6.00 -13.96 -11.18
N PHE A 135 -5.87 -12.64 -11.39
CA PHE A 135 -5.28 -11.76 -10.36
C PHE A 135 -6.08 -11.82 -9.06
N ALA A 136 -7.40 -11.68 -9.12
CA ALA A 136 -8.27 -11.72 -7.94
C ALA A 136 -8.23 -13.08 -7.24
N VAL A 137 -8.23 -14.18 -8.01
CA VAL A 137 -8.11 -15.55 -7.47
C VAL A 137 -6.76 -15.75 -6.76
N ASN A 138 -5.68 -15.26 -7.36
CA ASN A 138 -4.34 -15.38 -6.78
C ASN A 138 -4.19 -14.51 -5.51
N VAL A 139 -4.78 -13.31 -5.49
CA VAL A 139 -4.86 -12.46 -4.28
C VAL A 139 -5.62 -13.19 -3.18
N GLN A 140 -6.82 -13.72 -3.46
CA GLN A 140 -7.59 -14.48 -2.48
C GLN A 140 -6.79 -15.67 -1.95
N GLY A 141 -6.10 -16.41 -2.84
CA GLY A 141 -5.25 -17.52 -2.43
C GLY A 141 -4.09 -17.12 -1.52
N LEU A 142 -3.54 -15.92 -1.68
CA LEU A 142 -2.52 -15.38 -0.76
C LEU A 142 -3.12 -14.99 0.58
N GLN A 143 -4.28 -14.31 0.58
CA GLN A 143 -4.99 -13.91 1.81
C GLN A 143 -5.47 -15.10 2.63
N ASP A 144 -5.88 -16.19 1.96
CA ASP A 144 -6.29 -17.43 2.63
C ASP A 144 -5.09 -18.21 3.24
N ALA A 145 -3.89 -18.00 2.69
CA ALA A 145 -2.71 -18.79 3.01
C ALA A 145 -1.76 -18.12 4.00
N TYR A 146 -1.80 -16.79 4.11
CA TYR A 146 -0.82 -16.00 4.85
C TYR A 146 -1.45 -14.87 5.65
N GLU A 147 -0.95 -14.67 6.86
CA GLU A 147 -1.11 -13.39 7.54
C GLU A 147 -0.18 -12.33 6.89
N PRO A 148 -0.52 -11.02 6.95
CA PRO A 148 0.26 -9.97 6.29
C PRO A 148 1.76 -9.98 6.64
N PHE A 149 2.13 -10.20 7.90
CA PHE A 149 3.52 -10.27 8.34
C PHE A 149 4.29 -11.48 7.76
N GLU A 150 3.60 -12.56 7.40
CA GLU A 150 4.23 -13.75 6.80
C GLU A 150 4.64 -13.52 5.35
N LEU A 151 4.03 -12.55 4.67
CA LEU A 151 4.36 -12.16 3.30
C LEU A 151 5.69 -11.41 3.21
N GLU A 152 6.22 -10.88 4.32
CA GLU A 152 7.51 -10.20 4.38
C GLU A 152 8.68 -11.05 3.88
N LYS A 153 8.58 -12.38 3.93
CA LYS A 153 9.58 -13.30 3.36
C LYS A 153 9.78 -13.11 1.85
N TYR A 154 8.82 -12.47 1.17
CA TYR A 154 8.87 -12.12 -0.24
C TYR A 154 9.29 -10.67 -0.50
N ALA A 155 9.77 -9.96 0.53
CA ALA A 155 10.19 -8.57 0.40
C ALA A 155 11.34 -8.40 -0.60
N VAL A 156 11.13 -7.51 -1.57
CA VAL A 156 12.15 -7.00 -2.49
C VAL A 156 12.77 -5.72 -1.94
N VAL A 157 11.95 -4.92 -1.26
CA VAL A 157 12.37 -3.70 -0.56
C VAL A 157 11.72 -3.69 0.83
N SER A 158 12.53 -3.37 1.85
CA SER A 158 12.06 -3.11 3.21
C SER A 158 12.66 -1.80 3.70
N LEU A 159 11.83 -0.92 4.23
CA LEU A 159 12.31 0.37 4.74
C LEU A 159 11.55 0.81 6.00
N PRO A 160 12.19 1.57 6.91
CA PRO A 160 11.45 2.35 7.89
C PRO A 160 10.51 3.29 7.13
N PHE A 161 9.26 3.46 7.56
CA PHE A 161 8.31 4.36 6.92
C PHE A 161 8.18 5.63 7.73
#